data_AF-A0A2D8K188-F1
#
_entry.id   AF-A0A2D8K188-F1
#
_cell.length_a   1.000
_cell.length_b   1.000
_cell.length_c   1.000
_cell.angle_alpha   90.00
_cell.angle_beta   90.00
_cell.angle_gamma   90.00
#
_symmetry.space_group_name_H-M   'P 1'
#
loop_
_entity.id
_entity.type
_entity.pdbx_description
1 polymer ?
#
loop_
_entity_poly.entity_id
_entity_poly.type
_entity_poly.pdbx_seq_one_letter_code
_entity_poly.pdbx_strand_id
1 'polypeptide(L)' 'MAHKKAGGSSRNGRDSESKRLGVKKFGGENVIPGNIIIRQRGTKWHPGDN' A
#
# COMPACT_ATOMS: atom_id res chain seq x y z
N MET A 1 -13.18 -48.36 10.26
CA MET A 1 -12.76 -46.94 10.30
C MET A 1 -12.16 -46.57 8.96
N ALA A 2 -12.90 -45.88 8.11
CA ALA A 2 -12.38 -45.42 6.82
C ALA A 2 -11.43 -44.25 7.07
N HIS A 3 -10.14 -44.44 6.79
CA HIS A 3 -9.16 -43.35 6.87
C HIS A 3 -9.49 -42.30 5.80
N LYS A 4 -10.16 -41.23 6.22
CA LYS A 4 -10.39 -40.04 5.40
C LYS A 4 -9.01 -39.50 4.99
N LYS A 5 -8.72 -39.48 3.69
CA LYS A 5 -7.52 -38.83 3.14
C LYS A 5 -7.59 -37.36 3.56
N ALA A 6 -6.60 -36.92 4.33
CA ALA A 6 -6.56 -35.60 4.94
C ALA A 6 -6.76 -34.51 3.87
N GLY A 7 -7.87 -33.78 3.96
CA GLY A 7 -8.09 -32.56 3.18
C GLY A 7 -7.20 -31.47 3.75
N GLY A 8 -6.03 -31.25 3.12
CA GLY A 8 -5.18 -30.11 3.42
C GLY A 8 -5.89 -28.83 3.00
N SER A 9 -6.61 -28.20 3.93
CA SER A 9 -7.17 -26.87 3.74
C SER A 9 -6.04 -25.83 3.82
N SER A 10 -5.97 -24.92 2.84
CA SER A 10 -5.02 -23.80 2.86
C SER A 10 -5.17 -23.01 4.16
N ARG A 11 -4.11 -23.02 4.98
CA ARG A 11 -4.07 -22.32 6.27
C ARG A 11 -3.88 -20.80 6.15
N ASN A 12 -3.37 -20.32 5.01
CA ASN A 12 -3.00 -18.92 4.82
C ASN A 12 -3.53 -18.39 3.49
N GLY A 13 -4.48 -17.46 3.56
CA GLY A 13 -5.08 -16.74 2.42
C GLY A 13 -5.55 -15.33 2.79
N ARG A 14 -4.94 -14.73 3.83
CA ARG A 14 -5.26 -13.38 4.28
C ARG A 14 -4.35 -12.40 3.56
N ASP A 15 -4.94 -11.47 2.83
CA ASP A 15 -4.27 -10.30 2.30
C ASP A 15 -4.98 -9.02 2.77
N SER A 16 -4.23 -7.93 2.86
CA SER A 16 -4.77 -6.63 3.24
C SER A 16 -4.98 -5.77 2.01
N GLU A 17 -6.08 -5.00 1.98
CA GLU A 17 -6.34 -4.06 0.89
C GLU A 17 -5.19 -3.06 0.70
N SER A 18 -4.80 -2.88 -0.57
CA SER A 18 -3.74 -1.96 -0.96
C SER A 18 -4.05 -0.54 -0.51
N LYS A 19 -3.06 0.11 0.12
CA LYS A 19 -3.20 1.51 0.59
C LYS A 19 -2.82 2.54 -0.48
N ARG A 20 -2.47 2.10 -1.69
CA ARG A 20 -2.09 2.95 -2.83
C ARG A 20 -1.06 4.02 -2.44
N LEU A 21 -0.04 3.61 -1.70
CA LEU A 21 1.10 4.47 -1.32
C LEU A 21 1.88 4.91 -2.56
N GLY A 22 2.73 5.91 -2.43
CA GLY A 22 3.61 6.42 -3.47
C GLY A 22 3.41 7.89 -3.81
N VAL A 23 4.17 8.33 -4.80
CA VAL A 23 4.13 9.69 -5.37
C VAL A 23 2.81 9.90 -6.09
N LYS A 24 2.26 11.10 -5.94
CA LYS A 24 0.99 11.55 -6.53
C LYS A 24 1.20 12.70 -7.51
N LYS A 25 2.27 13.47 -7.31
CA LYS A 25 2.72 14.57 -8.18
C LYS A 25 4.22 14.46 -8.37
N PHE A 26 4.66 14.40 -9.62
CA PHE A 26 6.07 14.39 -9.98
C PHE A 26 6.58 15.82 -10.28
N GLY A 27 7.90 15.96 -10.41
CA GLY A 27 8.53 17.26 -10.70
C GLY A 27 8.03 17.86 -12.02
N GLY A 28 7.68 19.14 -11.99
CA GLY A 28 7.16 19.86 -13.17
C GLY A 28 5.64 19.77 -13.37
N GLU A 29 4.92 18.98 -12.57
CA GLU A 29 3.46 19.02 -12.59
C GLU A 29 2.92 20.26 -11.87
N ASN A 30 1.87 20.86 -12.42
CA ASN A 30 1.17 21.94 -11.74
C ASN A 30 0.46 21.41 -10.48
N VAL A 31 0.63 22.11 -9.35
CA VAL A 31 -0.01 21.81 -8.08
C VAL A 31 -0.71 23.05 -7.54
N ILE A 32 -1.91 22.84 -6.99
CA ILE A 32 -2.63 23.88 -6.26
C ILE A 32 -2.46 23.62 -4.75
N PRO A 33 -2.59 24.67 -3.90
CA PRO A 33 -2.59 24.49 -2.45
C PRO A 33 -3.61 23.42 -2.02
N GLY A 34 -3.17 22.48 -1.19
CA GLY A 34 -3.98 21.36 -0.71
C GLY A 34 -3.83 20.05 -1.51
N ASN A 35 -3.11 20.05 -2.64
CA ASN A 35 -2.79 18.82 -3.34
C ASN A 35 -1.85 17.92 -2.53
N ILE A 36 -2.06 16.61 -2.61
CA ILE A 36 -1.14 15.62 -2.04
C ILE A 36 0.00 15.38 -3.04
N ILE A 37 1.25 15.51 -2.59
CA ILE A 37 2.44 15.21 -3.40
C ILE A 37 2.88 13.75 -3.22
N ILE A 38 2.92 13.25 -1.98
CA ILE A 38 3.32 11.87 -1.64
C ILE A 38 2.38 11.29 -0.57
N ARG A 39 2.05 10.00 -0.70
CA ARG A 39 1.45 9.19 0.36
C ARG A 39 2.42 8.11 0.79
N GLN A 40 2.96 8.21 2.00
CA GLN A 40 3.98 7.28 2.50
C GLN A 40 3.62 6.71 3.87
N ARG A 41 4.27 5.59 4.22
CA ARG A 41 4.32 5.06 5.58
C ARG A 41 5.71 5.38 6.12
N GLY A 42 5.77 6.02 7.29
CA GLY A 42 6.99 6.64 7.77
C GLY A 42 7.40 7.85 6.93
N THR A 43 8.60 8.37 7.17
CA THR A 43 9.13 9.58 6.54
C THR A 43 10.30 9.22 5.62
N LYS A 44 9.99 8.59 4.48
CA LYS A 44 11.01 8.33 3.45
C LYS A 44 11.44 9.63 2.77
N TRP A 45 10.47 10.52 2.54
CA TRP A 45 10.66 11.87 2.01
C TRP A 45 10.29 12.87 3.09
N HIS A 46 11.16 13.83 3.33
CA HIS A 46 10.92 14.90 4.28
C HIS A 46 10.24 16.08 3.59
N PRO A 47 9.34 16.80 4.27
CA PRO A 47 8.78 18.04 3.73
C PRO A 47 9.92 19.05 3.51
N GLY A 48 9.96 19.65 2.32
CA GLY A 48 10.83 20.77 2.01
C GLY A 48 10.06 22.08 2.10
N ASP A 49 10.61 23.12 1.46
CA ASP A 49 9.93 24.40 1.30
C ASP A 49 8.74 24.27 0.32
N ASN A 50 7.70 25.08 0.53
CA ASN A 50 6.46 25.07 -0.26
C ASN A 50 6.64 25.65 -1.67
#